data_AF-A0A6H3F6X2-F1
#
_entry.id   AF-A0A6H3F6X2-F1
#
_cell.length_a   1.000
_cell.length_b   1.000
_cell.length_c   1.000
_cell.angle_alpha   90.00
_cell.angle_beta   90.00
_cell.angle_gamma   90.00
#
_symmetry.space_group_name_H-M   'P 1'
#
loop_
_entity.id
_entity.type
_entity.pdbx_description
1 polymer ?
#
loop_
_entity_poly.entity_id
_entity_poly.type
_entity_poly.pdbx_seq_one_letter_code
_entity_poly.pdbx_strand_id
1 'polypeptide(L)'
;MKRLPAPPAALSALLLAFCTLFTPLAAQALTIAKGVPFYARDMEYYYREQRAETLPGILRTFDAQGVLADSRKQLALAAFLAEVLRRDPSARPRLLPPAPSLSRDGRRTLAWAAHLAQLPDADALIQSLLQPDDALLLRQITASPAPLLRWNLYAEKTVLQMYWTAYLASGDAAYLDPIIAAALRYARLNAAGLQNDPDFSVSAAAAASLYDMAPRHPEVDARVAQALNSQSGPEAATLRTILRR
;
A
#
# COMPACT_ATOMS: atom_id res chain seq x y z
N MET A 1 11.88 -74.06 -43.10
CA MET A 1 11.53 -73.50 -41.78
C MET A 1 12.81 -73.05 -41.08
N LYS A 2 13.12 -71.75 -41.10
CA LYS A 2 14.26 -71.15 -40.41
C LYS A 2 13.72 -70.06 -39.47
N ARG A 3 13.99 -70.21 -38.17
CA ARG A 3 13.62 -69.26 -37.11
C ARG A 3 14.52 -68.02 -37.24
N LEU A 4 13.92 -66.83 -37.28
CA LEU A 4 14.63 -65.56 -37.07
C LEU A 4 14.77 -65.31 -35.55
N PRO A 5 15.91 -64.79 -35.08
CA PRO A 5 16.15 -64.53 -33.67
C PRO A 5 15.38 -63.30 -33.19
N ALA A 6 14.96 -63.33 -31.92
CA ALA A 6 14.28 -62.23 -31.24
C ALA A 6 15.18 -60.98 -31.16
N PRO A 7 14.63 -59.76 -31.32
CA PRO A 7 15.39 -58.54 -31.11
C PRO A 7 15.76 -58.39 -29.61
N PRO A 8 16.92 -57.77 -29.31
CA PRO A 8 17.48 -57.73 -27.96
C PRO A 8 16.64 -56.84 -27.03
N ALA A 9 16.27 -57.39 -25.88
CA ALA A 9 15.62 -56.70 -24.75
C ALA A 9 16.45 -55.51 -24.19
N ALA A 10 17.67 -55.29 -24.68
CA ALA A 10 18.54 -54.19 -24.29
C ALA A 10 18.10 -52.83 -24.86
N LEU A 11 17.34 -52.77 -25.96
CA LEU A 11 16.89 -51.49 -26.52
C LEU A 11 15.70 -50.88 -25.75
N SER A 12 14.86 -51.72 -25.13
CA SER A 12 13.70 -51.27 -24.35
C SER A 12 14.09 -50.76 -22.95
N ALA A 13 15.21 -51.21 -22.39
CA ALA A 13 15.72 -50.73 -21.11
C ALA A 13 16.36 -49.34 -21.21
N LEU A 14 16.96 -48.99 -22.36
CA LEU A 14 17.62 -47.70 -22.55
C LEU A 14 16.61 -46.53 -22.75
N LEU A 15 15.43 -46.82 -23.32
CA LEU A 15 14.34 -45.84 -23.49
C LEU A 15 13.59 -45.57 -22.17
N LEU A 16 13.47 -46.56 -21.28
CA LEU A 16 12.84 -46.39 -19.95
C LEU A 16 13.74 -45.67 -18.94
N ALA A 17 15.06 -45.74 -19.10
CA ALA A 17 16.01 -44.98 -18.29
C ALA A 17 16.06 -43.48 -18.68
N PHE A 18 15.73 -43.13 -19.92
CA PHE A 18 15.69 -41.73 -20.36
C PHE A 18 14.41 -41.00 -19.93
N CYS A 19 13.30 -41.72 -19.74
CA CYS A 19 12.04 -41.14 -19.26
C CYS A 19 11.97 -40.90 -17.75
N THR A 20 12.92 -41.40 -16.96
CA THR A 20 12.95 -41.24 -15.49
C THR A 20 13.92 -40.15 -15.00
N LEU A 21 14.68 -39.52 -15.90
CA LEU A 21 15.54 -38.37 -15.59
C LEU A 21 14.82 -37.02 -15.69
N PHE A 22 13.61 -36.99 -16.25
CA PHE A 22 12.72 -35.85 -16.10
C PHE A 22 11.81 -36.10 -14.91
N THR A 23 12.31 -35.75 -13.72
CA THR A 23 11.38 -35.34 -12.67
C THR A 23 10.46 -34.29 -13.30
N PRO A 24 9.12 -34.37 -13.13
CA PRO A 24 8.30 -33.23 -13.45
C PRO A 24 8.80 -32.14 -12.51
N LEU A 25 9.64 -31.24 -13.02
CA LEU A 25 9.83 -29.95 -12.40
C LEU A 25 8.39 -29.46 -12.30
N ALA A 26 7.83 -29.46 -11.10
CA ALA A 26 6.50 -28.93 -10.85
C ALA A 26 6.49 -27.63 -11.63
N ALA A 27 5.65 -27.55 -12.66
CA ALA A 27 5.56 -26.37 -13.47
C ALA A 27 5.22 -25.28 -12.46
N GLN A 28 6.25 -24.53 -12.05
CA GLN A 28 6.08 -23.34 -11.27
C GLN A 28 5.25 -22.54 -12.24
N ALA A 29 3.95 -22.47 -11.97
CA ALA A 29 3.07 -21.57 -12.68
C ALA A 29 3.90 -20.30 -12.77
N LEU A 30 4.22 -19.88 -13.99
CA LEU A 30 4.84 -18.59 -14.24
C LEU A 30 3.82 -17.61 -13.70
N THR A 31 3.87 -17.37 -12.40
CA THR A 31 3.30 -16.20 -11.76
C THR A 31 4.06 -15.10 -12.43
N ILE A 32 3.49 -14.59 -13.52
CA ILE A 32 3.91 -13.36 -14.17
C ILE A 32 4.08 -12.39 -13.02
N ALA A 33 5.34 -12.11 -12.67
CA ALA A 33 5.66 -11.27 -11.53
C ALA A 33 5.16 -9.89 -11.90
N LYS A 34 3.96 -9.57 -11.42
CA LYS A 34 3.35 -8.27 -11.69
C LYS A 34 4.24 -7.21 -11.05
N GLY A 35 4.68 -6.23 -11.85
CA GLY A 35 5.58 -5.18 -11.38
C GLY A 35 4.89 -4.17 -10.46
N VAL A 36 5.67 -3.28 -9.83
CA VAL A 36 5.14 -2.19 -8.97
C VAL A 36 4.01 -1.39 -9.63
N PRO A 37 4.06 -1.01 -10.93
CA PRO A 37 2.94 -0.28 -11.56
C PRO A 37 1.61 -1.02 -11.51
N PHE A 38 1.64 -2.36 -11.61
CA PHE A 38 0.44 -3.17 -11.51
C PHE A 38 -0.13 -3.10 -10.09
N TYR A 39 0.69 -3.32 -9.08
CA TYR A 39 0.23 -3.30 -7.69
C TYR A 39 -0.13 -1.89 -7.19
N ALA A 40 0.51 -0.85 -7.71
CA ALA A 40 0.10 0.54 -7.43
C ALA A 40 -1.33 0.81 -7.92
N ARG A 41 -1.70 0.26 -9.09
CA ARG A 41 -3.07 0.33 -9.59
C ARG A 41 -4.05 -0.48 -8.74
N ASP A 42 -3.67 -1.68 -8.32
CA ASP A 42 -4.48 -2.49 -7.41
C ASP A 42 -4.71 -1.77 -6.07
N MET A 43 -3.68 -1.11 -5.53
CA MET A 43 -3.81 -0.31 -4.31
C MET A 43 -4.74 0.88 -4.52
N GLU A 44 -4.65 1.59 -5.64
CA GLU A 44 -5.49 2.77 -5.94
C GLU A 44 -6.99 2.46 -5.88
N TYR A 45 -7.42 1.29 -6.34
CA TYR A 45 -8.84 0.91 -6.32
C TYR A 45 -9.18 -0.13 -5.26
N TYR A 46 -8.27 -0.38 -4.31
CA TYR A 46 -8.43 -1.48 -3.35
C TYR A 46 -9.73 -1.37 -2.55
N TYR A 47 -10.12 -0.17 -2.12
CA TYR A 47 -11.36 0.05 -1.37
C TYR A 47 -12.63 -0.45 -2.06
N ARG A 48 -12.63 -0.60 -3.40
CA ARG A 48 -13.78 -1.10 -4.17
C ARG A 48 -13.86 -2.62 -4.20
N GLU A 49 -12.73 -3.29 -4.39
CA GLU A 49 -12.70 -4.75 -4.58
C GLU A 49 -12.27 -5.52 -3.31
N GLN A 50 -11.53 -4.86 -2.42
CA GLN A 50 -11.04 -5.36 -1.12
C GLN A 50 -10.43 -6.76 -1.17
N ARG A 51 -9.58 -6.97 -2.18
CA ARG A 51 -8.99 -8.27 -2.52
C ARG A 51 -7.83 -8.61 -1.60
N ALA A 52 -8.12 -9.10 -0.40
CA ALA A 52 -7.12 -9.45 0.59
C ALA A 52 -6.05 -10.44 0.06
N GLU A 53 -6.38 -11.27 -0.92
CA GLU A 53 -5.45 -12.21 -1.55
C GLU A 53 -4.29 -11.55 -2.30
N THR A 54 -4.40 -10.28 -2.69
CA THR A 54 -3.33 -9.57 -3.38
C THR A 54 -2.29 -8.97 -2.43
N LEU A 55 -2.62 -8.79 -1.15
CA LEU A 55 -1.77 -8.13 -0.15
C LEU A 55 -0.37 -8.75 -0.02
N PRO A 56 -0.20 -10.09 0.03
CA PRO A 56 1.13 -10.69 0.10
C PRO A 56 1.96 -10.41 -1.17
N GLY A 57 1.28 -10.32 -2.32
CA GLY A 57 1.90 -9.96 -3.60
C GLY A 57 2.35 -8.50 -3.63
N ILE A 58 1.51 -7.58 -3.17
CA ILE A 58 1.83 -6.15 -3.04
C ILE A 58 3.08 -5.98 -2.17
N LEU A 59 3.05 -6.50 -0.93
CA LEU A 59 4.16 -6.36 0.00
C LEU A 59 5.46 -6.95 -0.55
N ARG A 60 5.41 -8.17 -1.09
CA ARG A 60 6.60 -8.86 -1.62
C ARG A 60 7.18 -8.14 -2.84
N THR A 61 6.34 -7.61 -3.74
CA THR A 61 6.85 -6.91 -4.92
C THR A 61 7.49 -5.57 -4.56
N PHE A 62 6.89 -4.80 -3.66
CA PHE A 62 7.50 -3.54 -3.19
C PHE A 62 8.82 -3.80 -2.46
N ASP A 63 8.86 -4.85 -1.64
CA ASP A 63 10.06 -5.29 -0.91
C ASP A 63 11.18 -5.73 -1.88
N ALA A 64 10.88 -6.68 -2.77
CA ALA A 64 11.85 -7.24 -3.71
C ALA A 64 12.41 -6.22 -4.71
N GLN A 65 11.66 -5.17 -5.03
CA GLN A 65 12.11 -4.08 -5.91
C GLN A 65 12.82 -2.95 -5.16
N GLY A 66 13.09 -3.11 -3.85
CA GLY A 66 13.79 -2.12 -3.05
C GLY A 66 13.01 -0.83 -2.82
N VAL A 67 11.70 -0.82 -3.10
CA VAL A 67 10.84 0.36 -2.92
C VAL A 67 10.78 0.76 -1.45
N LEU A 68 10.79 -0.23 -0.55
CA LEU A 68 10.68 -0.06 0.90
C LEU A 68 11.95 0.47 1.58
N ALA A 69 13.05 0.58 0.84
CA ALA A 69 14.25 1.27 1.32
C ALA A 69 14.04 2.80 1.44
N ASP A 70 13.08 3.37 0.70
CA ASP A 70 12.63 4.76 0.90
C ASP A 70 11.61 4.80 2.05
N SER A 71 11.98 5.47 3.14
CA SER A 71 11.16 5.56 4.36
C SER A 71 9.76 6.14 4.11
N ARG A 72 9.61 7.05 3.14
CA ARG A 72 8.31 7.65 2.80
C ARG A 72 7.41 6.65 2.11
N LYS A 73 7.97 5.84 1.20
CA LYS A 73 7.24 4.76 0.52
C LYS A 73 6.90 3.62 1.46
N GLN A 74 7.82 3.30 2.39
CA GLN A 74 7.58 2.37 3.48
C GLN A 74 6.39 2.80 4.34
N LEU A 75 6.37 4.05 4.83
CA LEU A 75 5.27 4.57 5.64
C LEU A 75 3.94 4.63 4.87
N ALA A 76 3.98 4.99 3.58
CA ALA A 76 2.79 4.98 2.73
C ALA A 76 2.20 3.56 2.57
N LEU A 77 3.03 2.55 2.32
CA LEU A 77 2.57 1.16 2.26
C LEU A 77 2.14 0.65 3.64
N ALA A 78 2.83 1.03 4.71
CA ALA A 78 2.44 0.65 6.06
C ALA A 78 1.07 1.22 6.44
N ALA A 79 0.78 2.48 6.10
CA ALA A 79 -0.53 3.09 6.29
C ALA A 79 -1.65 2.37 5.53
N PHE A 80 -1.39 1.96 4.28
CA PHE A 80 -2.30 1.13 3.51
C PHE A 80 -2.58 -0.21 4.23
N LEU A 81 -1.51 -0.97 4.52
CA LEU A 81 -1.63 -2.29 5.14
C LEU A 81 -2.27 -2.22 6.53
N ALA A 82 -1.95 -1.17 7.30
CA ALA A 82 -2.54 -0.93 8.62
C ALA A 82 -4.06 -0.82 8.54
N GLU A 83 -4.54 -0.01 7.59
CA GLU A 83 -5.96 0.23 7.45
C GLU A 83 -6.71 -1.02 6.96
N VAL A 84 -6.10 -1.79 6.05
CA VAL A 84 -6.65 -3.10 5.65
C VAL A 84 -6.69 -4.07 6.84
N LEU A 85 -5.58 -4.20 7.60
CA LEU A 85 -5.50 -5.07 8.78
C LEU A 85 -6.51 -4.69 9.86
N ARG A 86 -6.80 -3.40 10.01
CA ARG A 86 -7.76 -2.87 10.99
C ARG A 86 -9.21 -3.18 10.62
N ARG A 87 -9.53 -3.25 9.33
CA ARG A 87 -10.91 -3.36 8.82
C ARG A 87 -11.30 -4.73 8.30
N ASP A 88 -10.35 -5.49 7.73
CA ASP A 88 -10.59 -6.81 7.17
C ASP A 88 -9.85 -7.89 7.99
N PRO A 89 -10.56 -8.69 8.79
CA PRO A 89 -9.99 -9.81 9.53
C PRO A 89 -9.28 -10.84 8.64
N SER A 90 -9.66 -10.95 7.36
CA SER A 90 -9.07 -11.89 6.40
C SER A 90 -7.64 -11.51 5.97
N ALA A 91 -7.25 -10.25 6.14
CA ALA A 91 -5.94 -9.75 5.76
C ALA A 91 -4.82 -10.26 6.68
N ARG A 92 -5.12 -10.40 7.97
CA ARG A 92 -4.15 -10.81 8.99
C ARG A 92 -3.49 -12.16 8.68
N PRO A 93 -4.22 -13.28 8.50
CA PRO A 93 -3.59 -14.57 8.21
C PRO A 93 -2.84 -14.62 6.87
N ARG A 94 -3.05 -13.63 5.99
CA ARG A 94 -2.33 -13.54 4.70
C ARG A 94 -1.00 -12.82 4.82
N LEU A 95 -0.91 -11.85 5.72
CA LEU A 95 0.30 -11.03 5.93
C LEU A 95 1.16 -11.53 7.09
N LEU A 96 0.54 -12.19 8.07
CA LEU A 96 1.15 -12.54 9.35
C LEU A 96 0.94 -14.02 9.70
N PRO A 97 2.00 -14.77 10.08
CA PRO A 97 3.39 -14.33 10.14
C PRO A 97 3.97 -14.00 8.75
N PRO A 98 4.98 -13.11 8.66
CA PRO A 98 5.57 -12.74 7.38
C PRO A 98 6.24 -13.93 6.70
N ALA A 99 6.27 -13.92 5.36
CA ALA A 99 7.03 -14.88 4.59
C ALA A 99 8.53 -14.86 4.99
N PRO A 100 9.22 -16.01 5.06
CA PRO A 100 10.64 -16.05 5.43
C PRO A 100 11.53 -15.20 4.52
N SER A 101 11.17 -15.09 3.24
CA SER A 101 11.89 -14.31 2.22
C SER A 101 11.70 -12.80 2.32
N LEU A 102 10.81 -12.31 3.20
CA LEU A 102 10.60 -10.88 3.39
C LEU A 102 11.84 -10.24 3.99
N SER A 103 12.33 -9.19 3.34
CA SER A 103 13.53 -8.46 3.74
C SER A 103 13.33 -7.72 5.06
N ARG A 104 14.40 -7.12 5.58
CA ARG A 104 14.34 -6.25 6.75
C ARG A 104 13.38 -5.08 6.54
N ASP A 105 13.37 -4.44 5.37
CA ASP A 105 12.50 -3.28 5.12
C ASP A 105 11.03 -3.67 4.97
N GLY A 106 10.73 -4.85 4.40
CA GLY A 106 9.40 -5.42 4.42
C GLY A 106 8.90 -5.72 5.84
N ARG A 107 9.75 -6.27 6.72
CA ARG A 107 9.39 -6.52 8.13
C ARG A 107 9.18 -5.24 8.91
N ARG A 108 10.03 -4.22 8.71
CA ARG A 108 9.85 -2.87 9.27
C ARG A 108 8.54 -2.23 8.82
N THR A 109 8.15 -2.43 7.56
CA THR A 109 6.85 -2.00 7.02
C THR A 109 5.70 -2.64 7.78
N LEU A 110 5.77 -3.96 8.02
CA LEU A 110 4.76 -4.68 8.81
C LEU A 110 4.74 -4.24 10.28
N ALA A 111 5.87 -3.85 10.86
CA ALA A 111 5.93 -3.33 12.23
C ALA A 111 5.17 -2.00 12.35
N TRP A 112 5.39 -1.07 11.40
CA TRP A 112 4.58 0.15 11.30
C TRP A 112 3.10 -0.15 11.09
N ALA A 113 2.78 -1.10 10.20
CA ALA A 113 1.40 -1.46 9.91
C ALA A 113 0.68 -2.03 11.14
N ALA A 114 1.35 -2.89 11.91
CA ALA A 114 0.81 -3.47 13.15
C ALA A 114 0.48 -2.38 14.20
N HIS A 115 1.39 -1.41 14.37
CA HIS A 115 1.19 -0.28 15.27
C HIS A 115 0.02 0.60 14.85
N LEU A 116 0.01 1.05 13.59
CA LEU A 116 -1.04 1.93 13.06
C LEU A 116 -2.41 1.25 13.02
N ALA A 117 -2.46 -0.07 12.79
CA ALA A 117 -3.69 -0.87 12.83
C ALA A 117 -4.23 -1.07 14.24
N GLN A 118 -3.43 -0.81 15.27
CA GLN A 118 -3.73 -1.12 16.68
C GLN A 118 -4.12 -2.58 16.88
N LEU A 119 -3.33 -3.50 16.31
CA LEU A 119 -3.57 -4.93 16.52
C LEU A 119 -3.48 -5.28 18.02
N PRO A 120 -4.32 -6.21 18.52
CA PRO A 120 -4.35 -6.55 19.95
C PRO A 120 -3.01 -7.03 20.51
N ASP A 121 -2.19 -7.65 19.67
CA ASP A 121 -0.86 -8.18 19.98
C ASP A 121 0.26 -7.40 19.28
N ALA A 122 0.02 -6.14 18.93
CA ALA A 122 0.96 -5.31 18.17
C ALA A 122 2.36 -5.29 18.80
N ASP A 123 2.49 -5.15 20.12
CA ASP A 123 3.78 -5.09 20.80
C ASP A 123 4.60 -6.38 20.58
N ALA A 124 3.99 -7.54 20.84
CA ALA A 124 4.65 -8.83 20.64
C ALA A 124 5.01 -9.05 19.16
N LEU A 125 4.13 -8.65 18.26
CA LEU A 125 4.37 -8.76 16.83
C LEU A 125 5.52 -7.86 16.36
N ILE A 126 5.54 -6.60 16.78
CA ILE A 126 6.60 -5.63 16.45
C ILE A 126 7.95 -6.15 16.94
N GLN A 127 8.02 -6.68 18.16
CA GLN A 127 9.25 -7.29 18.71
C GLN A 127 9.72 -8.49 17.87
N SER A 128 8.80 -9.29 17.32
CA SER A 128 9.14 -10.42 16.44
C SER A 128 9.57 -10.00 15.03
N LEU A 129 9.17 -8.81 14.58
CA LEU A 129 9.43 -8.29 13.24
C LEU A 129 10.75 -7.51 13.17
N LEU A 130 11.13 -6.83 14.25
CA LEU A 130 12.28 -5.95 14.31
C LEU A 130 13.54 -6.67 14.85
N GLN A 131 14.71 -6.26 14.36
CA GLN A 131 16.00 -6.75 14.84
C GLN A 131 16.56 -5.84 15.95
N PRO A 132 17.56 -6.28 16.75
CA PRO A 132 18.19 -5.42 17.76
C PRO A 132 18.69 -4.07 17.20
N ASP A 133 19.19 -4.07 15.97
CA ASP A 133 19.65 -2.86 15.27
C ASP A 133 18.52 -1.90 14.86
N ASP A 134 17.25 -2.27 15.07
CA ASP A 134 16.06 -1.45 14.83
C ASP A 134 15.59 -0.70 16.09
N ALA A 135 16.40 -0.64 17.15
CA ALA A 135 16.01 -0.01 18.42
C ALA A 135 15.51 1.44 18.27
N LEU A 136 16.11 2.24 17.36
CA LEU A 136 15.64 3.60 17.08
C LEU A 136 14.25 3.60 16.43
N LEU A 137 14.04 2.71 15.45
CA LEU A 137 12.77 2.55 14.77
C LEU A 137 11.67 2.09 15.73
N LEU A 138 11.97 1.14 16.63
CA LEU A 138 11.05 0.70 17.66
C LEU A 138 10.59 1.88 18.54
N ARG A 139 11.53 2.74 18.96
CA ARG A 139 11.19 3.96 19.72
C ARG A 139 10.33 4.92 18.91
N GLN A 140 10.61 5.08 17.62
CA GLN A 140 9.79 5.91 16.72
C GLN A 140 8.36 5.37 16.60
N ILE A 141 8.21 4.06 16.35
CA ILE A 141 6.90 3.42 16.24
C ILE A 141 6.11 3.62 17.54
N THR A 142 6.69 3.25 18.68
CA THR A 142 6.02 3.33 19.98
C THR A 142 5.65 4.75 20.42
N ALA A 143 6.44 5.76 20.04
CA ALA A 143 6.14 7.17 20.33
C ALA A 143 5.15 7.80 19.33
N SER A 144 4.89 7.16 18.19
CA SER A 144 4.04 7.72 17.13
C SER A 144 2.55 7.55 17.43
N PRO A 145 1.69 8.51 17.02
CA PRO A 145 0.25 8.37 17.20
C PRO A 145 -0.33 7.13 16.49
N ALA A 146 -1.32 6.48 17.10
CA ALA A 146 -2.14 5.45 16.46
C ALA A 146 -3.61 5.56 16.95
N PRO A 147 -4.62 5.39 16.08
CA PRO A 147 -4.51 5.07 14.64
C PRO A 147 -4.06 6.29 13.80
N LEU A 148 -3.85 6.09 12.50
CA LEU A 148 -3.29 7.10 11.61
C LEU A 148 -4.04 8.45 11.64
N LEU A 149 -5.36 8.46 11.79
CA LEU A 149 -6.16 9.69 11.88
C LEU A 149 -5.77 10.63 13.04
N ARG A 150 -4.99 10.16 14.02
CA ARG A 150 -4.45 11.00 15.11
C ARG A 150 -3.19 11.76 14.71
N TRP A 151 -2.63 11.49 13.54
CA TRP A 151 -1.49 12.25 13.03
C TRP A 151 -1.94 13.64 12.59
N ASN A 152 -1.06 14.61 12.77
CA ASN A 152 -1.29 15.94 12.21
C ASN A 152 -0.84 15.93 10.74
N LEU A 153 -1.75 16.20 9.81
CA LEU A 153 -1.47 16.26 8.38
C LEU A 153 -0.35 17.27 8.03
N TYR A 154 -0.16 18.30 8.85
CA TYR A 154 0.87 19.32 8.67
C TYR A 154 2.20 18.99 9.37
N ALA A 155 2.26 17.99 10.25
CA ALA A 155 3.48 17.69 11.01
C ALA A 155 4.61 17.18 10.12
N GLU A 156 4.30 16.35 9.13
CA GLU A 156 5.28 15.82 8.20
C GLU A 156 4.72 15.71 6.78
N LYS A 157 5.58 15.89 5.78
CA LYS A 157 5.21 15.82 4.35
C LYS A 157 4.64 14.46 3.93
N THR A 158 4.98 13.41 4.67
CA THR A 158 4.56 12.02 4.44
C THR A 158 3.11 11.76 4.83
N VAL A 159 2.55 12.52 5.78
CA VAL A 159 1.21 12.22 6.35
C VAL A 159 0.12 12.33 5.29
N LEU A 160 0.20 13.32 4.39
CA LEU A 160 -0.73 13.43 3.26
C LEU A 160 -0.74 12.15 2.40
N GLN A 161 0.43 11.59 2.10
CA GLN A 161 0.52 10.34 1.32
C GLN A 161 -0.05 9.15 2.10
N MET A 162 0.21 9.09 3.42
CA MET A 162 -0.35 8.04 4.29
C MET A 162 -1.88 8.13 4.36
N TYR A 163 -2.45 9.34 4.41
CA TYR A 163 -3.90 9.53 4.43
C TYR A 163 -4.52 9.06 3.12
N TRP A 164 -3.90 9.40 1.98
CA TRP A 164 -4.33 8.88 0.69
C TRP A 164 -4.25 7.36 0.64
N THR A 165 -3.15 6.74 1.05
CA THR A 165 -3.06 5.27 0.98
C THR A 165 -3.99 4.56 1.96
N ALA A 166 -4.27 5.14 3.13
CA ALA A 166 -5.30 4.63 4.03
C ALA A 166 -6.73 4.80 3.47
N TYR A 167 -7.02 5.92 2.80
CA TYR A 167 -8.27 6.06 2.06
C TYR A 167 -8.39 4.99 0.97
N LEU A 168 -7.35 4.78 0.15
CA LEU A 168 -7.38 3.80 -0.94
C LEU A 168 -7.51 2.36 -0.43
N ALA A 169 -7.05 2.08 0.80
CA ALA A 169 -7.24 0.81 1.49
C ALA A 169 -8.69 0.56 1.97
N SER A 170 -9.44 1.60 2.31
CA SER A 170 -10.70 1.47 3.08
C SER A 170 -11.93 2.12 2.48
N GLY A 171 -11.75 3.16 1.67
CA GLY A 171 -12.81 4.07 1.23
C GLY A 171 -13.33 4.98 2.33
N ASP A 172 -12.65 5.05 3.49
CA ASP A 172 -13.11 5.84 4.62
C ASP A 172 -12.94 7.35 4.38
N ALA A 173 -14.07 8.04 4.24
CA ALA A 173 -14.12 9.49 4.02
C ALA A 173 -13.47 10.29 5.16
N ALA A 174 -13.28 9.72 6.36
CA ALA A 174 -12.58 10.38 7.45
C ALA A 174 -11.14 10.80 7.08
N TYR A 175 -10.50 10.11 6.13
CA TYR A 175 -9.19 10.50 5.60
C TYR A 175 -9.27 11.64 4.57
N LEU A 176 -10.41 11.81 3.89
CA LEU A 176 -10.61 12.89 2.92
C LEU A 176 -10.83 14.24 3.60
N ASP A 177 -11.48 14.27 4.76
CA ASP A 177 -11.86 15.51 5.44
C ASP A 177 -10.65 16.40 5.78
N PRO A 178 -9.56 15.88 6.37
CA PRO A 178 -8.35 16.67 6.62
C PRO A 178 -7.66 17.14 5.33
N ILE A 179 -7.73 16.35 4.25
CA ILE A 179 -7.15 16.71 2.95
C ILE A 179 -7.94 17.86 2.34
N ILE A 180 -9.27 17.81 2.38
CA ILE A 180 -10.15 18.89 1.92
C ILE A 180 -9.92 20.14 2.77
N ALA A 181 -9.85 20.02 4.10
CA ALA A 181 -9.55 21.15 4.98
C ALA A 181 -8.20 21.81 4.64
N ALA A 182 -7.19 21.02 4.28
CA ALA A 182 -5.90 21.52 3.83
C ALA A 182 -5.97 22.21 2.46
N ALA A 183 -6.75 21.71 1.52
CA ALA A 183 -6.99 22.38 0.24
C ALA A 183 -7.73 23.73 0.41
N LEU A 184 -8.70 23.79 1.33
CA LEU A 184 -9.38 25.03 1.70
C LEU A 184 -8.44 26.03 2.37
N ARG A 185 -7.48 25.55 3.17
CA ARG A 185 -6.42 26.41 3.71
C ARG A 185 -5.51 26.94 2.60
N TYR A 186 -5.16 26.12 1.62
CA TYR A 186 -4.41 26.60 0.44
C TYR A 186 -5.14 27.73 -0.28
N ALA A 187 -6.44 27.59 -0.50
CA ALA A 187 -7.25 28.64 -1.13
C ALA A 187 -7.13 29.98 -0.39
N ARG A 188 -7.25 29.96 0.94
CA ARG A 188 -7.11 31.15 1.80
C ARG A 188 -5.70 31.75 1.75
N LEU A 189 -4.67 30.92 1.92
CA LEU A 189 -3.29 31.38 1.91
C LEU A 189 -2.89 31.97 0.55
N ASN A 190 -3.30 31.31 -0.54
CA ASN A 190 -3.01 31.76 -1.89
C ASN A 190 -3.72 33.08 -2.22
N ALA A 191 -4.99 33.22 -1.84
CA ALA A 191 -5.73 34.47 -2.04
C ALA A 191 -5.15 35.63 -1.21
N ALA A 192 -4.57 35.35 -0.05
CA ALA A 192 -3.91 36.34 0.80
C ALA A 192 -2.44 36.61 0.42
N GLY A 193 -1.89 35.94 -0.60
CA GLY A 193 -0.48 36.07 -0.99
C GLY A 193 0.52 35.50 0.03
N LEU A 194 0.07 34.62 0.94
CA LEU A 194 0.86 34.07 2.05
C LEU A 194 1.60 32.78 1.67
N GLN A 195 2.39 32.83 0.60
CA GLN A 195 3.13 31.66 0.10
C GLN A 195 4.27 31.22 1.03
N ASN A 196 4.72 32.11 1.92
CA ASN A 196 5.77 31.83 2.91
C ASN A 196 5.25 31.16 4.19
N ASP A 197 3.93 30.95 4.32
CA ASP A 197 3.37 30.19 5.44
C ASP A 197 3.96 28.77 5.46
N PRO A 198 4.41 28.26 6.63
CA PRO A 198 5.09 26.97 6.72
C PRO A 198 4.24 25.80 6.20
N ASP A 199 2.91 25.94 6.26
CA ASP A 199 1.97 24.90 5.84
C ASP A 199 1.45 25.11 4.41
N PHE A 200 1.90 26.16 3.71
CA PHE A 200 1.49 26.44 2.34
C PHE A 200 1.79 25.25 1.43
N SER A 201 2.99 24.67 1.54
CA SER A 201 3.41 23.55 0.68
C SER A 201 2.54 22.30 0.86
N VAL A 202 2.22 21.94 2.10
CA VAL A 202 1.34 20.78 2.39
C VAL A 202 -0.09 21.05 1.93
N SER A 203 -0.59 22.27 2.17
CA SER A 203 -1.92 22.70 1.74
C SER A 203 -2.05 22.68 0.21
N ALA A 204 -1.03 23.16 -0.50
CA ALA A 204 -0.98 23.15 -1.96
C ALA A 204 -0.93 21.72 -2.51
N ALA A 205 -0.13 20.84 -1.88
CA ALA A 205 -0.09 19.42 -2.25
C ALA A 205 -1.45 18.72 -2.02
N ALA A 206 -2.18 19.08 -0.96
CA ALA A 206 -3.52 18.57 -0.72
C ALA A 206 -4.49 19.00 -1.83
N ALA A 207 -4.48 20.29 -2.22
CA ALA A 207 -5.30 20.78 -3.34
C ALA A 207 -4.95 20.11 -4.67
N ALA A 208 -3.66 19.98 -4.99
CA ALA A 208 -3.20 19.33 -6.21
C ALA A 208 -3.58 17.84 -6.24
N SER A 209 -3.38 17.11 -5.14
CA SER A 209 -3.75 15.70 -5.07
C SER A 209 -5.26 15.49 -5.20
N LEU A 210 -6.10 16.38 -4.65
CA LEU A 210 -7.55 16.31 -4.88
C LEU A 210 -7.92 16.56 -6.35
N TYR A 211 -7.27 17.52 -7.02
CA TYR A 211 -7.48 17.77 -8.45
C TYR A 211 -7.14 16.54 -9.31
N ASP A 212 -6.12 15.76 -8.91
CA ASP A 212 -5.74 14.53 -9.60
C ASP A 212 -6.65 13.33 -9.25
N MET A 213 -7.18 13.28 -8.03
CA MET A 213 -7.94 12.12 -7.51
C MET A 213 -9.44 12.21 -7.79
N ALA A 214 -10.06 13.39 -7.63
CA ALA A 214 -11.51 13.55 -7.79
C ALA A 214 -12.06 13.02 -9.14
N PRO A 215 -11.42 13.28 -10.30
CA PRO A 215 -11.92 12.80 -11.59
C PRO A 215 -11.86 11.28 -11.79
N ARG A 216 -11.04 10.57 -11.00
CA ARG A 216 -10.86 9.10 -11.10
C ARG A 216 -11.64 8.34 -10.03
N HIS A 217 -12.03 9.01 -8.96
CA HIS A 217 -12.70 8.43 -7.80
C HIS A 217 -14.03 9.17 -7.54
N PRO A 218 -15.19 8.64 -7.97
CA PRO A 218 -16.49 9.26 -7.76
C PRO A 218 -16.80 9.55 -6.30
N GLU A 219 -16.30 8.73 -5.36
CA GLU A 219 -16.48 8.96 -3.93
C GLU A 219 -15.69 10.19 -3.44
N VAL A 220 -14.52 10.46 -4.03
CA VAL A 220 -13.75 11.69 -3.78
C VAL A 220 -14.43 12.89 -4.41
N ASP A 221 -14.88 12.80 -5.68
CA ASP A 221 -15.67 13.86 -6.35
C ASP A 221 -16.90 14.23 -5.50
N ALA A 222 -17.67 13.23 -5.08
CA ALA A 222 -18.87 13.43 -4.26
C ALA A 222 -18.54 14.13 -2.94
N ARG A 223 -17.46 13.72 -2.26
CA ARG A 223 -17.06 14.35 -0.98
C ARG A 223 -16.61 15.80 -1.18
N VAL A 224 -15.86 16.09 -2.23
CA VAL A 224 -15.44 17.46 -2.58
C VAL A 224 -16.64 18.32 -2.98
N ALA A 225 -17.58 17.79 -3.77
CA ALA A 225 -18.82 18.47 -4.14
C ALA A 225 -19.69 18.76 -2.92
N GLN A 226 -19.77 17.83 -1.96
CA GLN A 226 -20.44 18.06 -0.70
C GLN A 226 -19.79 19.21 0.10
N ALA A 227 -18.45 19.25 0.15
CA ALA A 227 -17.73 20.32 0.82
C ALA A 227 -18.00 21.68 0.15
N LEU A 228 -18.07 21.73 -1.18
CA LEU A 228 -18.36 22.96 -1.94
C LEU A 228 -19.69 23.61 -1.56
N ASN A 229 -20.71 22.83 -1.19
CA ASN A 229 -22.04 23.36 -0.84
C ASN A 229 -22.02 24.34 0.35
N SER A 230 -21.01 24.28 1.21
CA SER A 230 -20.88 25.18 2.36
C SER A 230 -19.77 26.22 2.20
N GLN A 231 -19.15 26.34 1.02
CA GLN A 231 -18.05 27.27 0.78
C GLN A 231 -18.49 28.45 -0.09
N SER A 232 -17.76 29.56 0.04
CA SER A 232 -17.89 30.74 -0.81
C SER A 232 -16.50 31.31 -1.12
N GLY A 233 -16.41 32.32 -1.99
CA GLY A 233 -15.14 33.02 -2.24
C GLY A 233 -14.00 32.14 -2.79
N PRO A 234 -12.74 32.37 -2.38
CA PRO A 234 -11.57 31.62 -2.85
C PRO A 234 -11.69 30.11 -2.63
N GLU A 235 -12.24 29.69 -1.51
CA GLU A 235 -12.48 28.30 -1.16
C GLU A 235 -13.38 27.61 -2.19
N ALA A 236 -14.53 28.21 -2.49
CA ALA A 236 -15.45 27.67 -3.49
C ALA A 236 -14.81 27.65 -4.89
N ALA A 237 -14.03 28.68 -5.25
CA ALA A 237 -13.32 28.71 -6.52
C ALA A 237 -12.29 27.57 -6.63
N THR A 238 -11.50 27.33 -5.59
CA THR A 238 -10.54 26.21 -5.56
C THR A 238 -11.23 24.86 -5.64
N LEU A 239 -12.32 24.63 -4.90
CA LEU A 239 -13.05 23.36 -4.98
C LEU A 239 -13.70 23.14 -6.35
N ARG A 240 -14.23 24.20 -7.00
CA ARG A 240 -14.72 24.14 -8.37
C ARG A 240 -13.62 23.74 -9.37
N THR A 241 -12.43 24.34 -9.25
CA THR A 241 -11.25 23.93 -10.05
C THR A 241 -10.91 22.46 -9.84
N ILE A 242 -10.88 21.97 -8.60
CA ILE A 242 -10.65 20.55 -8.27
C ILE A 242 -11.68 19.64 -8.95
N LEU A 243 -12.96 20.04 -8.93
CA LEU A 243 -14.06 19.33 -9.58
C LEU A 243 -14.10 19.50 -11.11
N ARG A 244 -13.25 20.38 -11.68
CA ARG A 244 -13.27 20.80 -13.09
C ARG A 244 -14.62 21.40 -13.50
N ARG A 245 -15.20 22.24 -12.63
CA ARG A 245 -16.50 22.92 -12.79
C ARG A 245 -16.37 24.44 -12.70
#